data_AF-A0A3A5A6E9-F1
#
_entry.id   AF-A0A3A5A6E9-F1
#
_cell.length_a   1.000
_cell.length_b   1.000
_cell.length_c   1.000
_cell.angle_alpha   90.00
_cell.angle_beta   90.00
_cell.angle_gamma   90.00
#
_symmetry.space_group_name_H-M   'P 1'
#
loop_
_entity.id
_entity.type
_entity.pdbx_description
1 polymer ?
#
loop_
_entity_poly.entity_id
_entity_poly.type
_entity_poly.pdbx_seq_one_letter_code
_entity_poly.pdbx_strand_id
1 'polypeptide(L)'
;MMRQIRTIIALALVAAFVLNNLGCGAPKLKEEEIIGKWVAIKKTTMGGGREIGFVIEFFPDKSVSLPSGKGAWSIAKDGRLQVDMGNTTMFGTLEDSRLTINYPDYRGAVIFKRK
;
A
#
# COMPACT_ATOMS: atom_id res chain seq x y z
N MET A 1 16.12 -1.66 52.92
CA MET A 1 15.73 -0.49 52.11
C MET A 1 15.83 -0.82 50.61
N MET A 2 15.00 -1.71 50.07
CA MET A 2 15.07 -2.18 48.67
C MET A 2 13.70 -2.67 48.16
N ARG A 3 12.64 -1.83 48.24
CA ARG A 3 11.31 -2.18 47.71
C ARG A 3 10.74 -1.19 46.68
N GLN A 4 11.46 -0.12 46.36
CA GLN A 4 10.93 0.95 45.49
C GLN A 4 11.45 0.94 44.05
N ILE A 5 12.46 0.11 43.71
CA ILE A 5 13.13 0.18 42.40
C ILE A 5 12.38 -0.59 41.30
N ARG A 6 11.60 -1.63 41.64
CA ARG A 6 10.94 -2.49 40.63
C ARG A 6 9.71 -1.85 39.99
N THR A 7 9.04 -0.91 40.66
CA THR A 7 7.81 -0.28 40.15
C THR A 7 8.09 0.79 39.11
N ILE A 8 9.23 1.49 39.21
CA ILE A 8 9.58 2.60 38.30
C ILE A 8 9.97 2.06 36.91
N ILE A 9 10.61 0.89 36.84
CA ILE A 9 11.04 0.28 35.57
C ILE A 9 9.84 -0.25 34.76
N ALA A 10 8.83 -0.80 35.45
CA ALA A 10 7.61 -1.28 34.79
C ALA A 10 6.81 -0.13 34.15
N LEU A 11 6.75 1.05 34.80
CA LEU A 11 6.04 2.21 34.26
C LEU A 11 6.78 2.84 33.06
N ALA A 12 8.12 2.82 33.06
CA ALA A 12 8.93 3.33 31.95
C ALA A 12 8.82 2.46 30.68
N LEU A 13 8.74 1.14 30.83
CA LEU A 13 8.57 0.22 29.69
C LEU A 13 7.16 0.32 29.07
N VAL A 14 6.12 0.50 29.88
CA VAL A 14 4.75 0.70 29.37
C VAL A 14 4.62 2.06 28.69
N ALA A 15 5.23 3.13 29.24
CA ALA A 15 5.23 4.44 28.60
C ALA A 15 5.97 4.44 27.25
N ALA A 16 7.09 3.71 27.12
CA ALA A 16 7.80 3.57 25.84
C ALA A 16 7.00 2.76 24.79
N PHE A 17 6.20 1.79 25.22
CA PHE A 17 5.34 1.01 24.32
C PHE A 17 4.10 1.79 23.85
N VAL A 18 3.56 2.67 24.71
CA VAL A 18 2.41 3.54 24.37
C VAL A 18 2.85 4.74 23.53
N LEU A 19 4.03 5.32 23.77
CA LEU A 19 4.57 6.43 22.97
C LEU A 19 4.95 6.02 21.54
N ASN A 20 5.38 4.77 21.31
CA ASN A 20 5.63 4.26 19.95
C ASN A 20 4.34 3.99 19.15
N ASN A 21 3.18 3.91 19.80
CA ASN A 21 1.89 3.64 19.15
C ASN A 21 0.95 4.86 19.11
N LEU A 22 1.37 6.02 19.63
CA LEU A 22 0.60 7.28 19.56
C LEU A 22 0.79 8.04 18.25
N GLY A 23 1.59 7.52 17.32
CA GLY A 23 1.58 7.94 15.93
C GLY A 23 0.34 7.40 15.25
N CYS A 24 -0.81 8.08 15.41
CA CYS A 24 -2.00 7.87 14.60
C CYS A 24 -1.73 8.32 13.15
N GLY A 25 -0.87 7.57 12.46
CA GLY A 25 -0.67 7.61 11.03
C GLY A 25 -0.87 6.18 10.57
N ALA A 26 -1.78 5.98 9.62
CA ALA A 26 -1.92 4.68 8.97
C ALA A 26 -0.52 4.16 8.57
N PRO A 27 -0.24 2.85 8.73
CA PRO A 27 1.06 2.30 8.36
C PRO A 27 1.42 2.76 6.95
N LYS A 28 2.52 3.50 6.83
CA LYS A 28 2.99 3.99 5.53
C LYS A 28 3.35 2.79 4.67
N LEU A 29 2.84 2.78 3.44
CA LEU A 29 3.12 1.76 2.45
C LEU A 29 4.63 1.58 2.28
N LYS A 30 5.11 0.34 2.37
CA LYS A 30 6.52 0.02 2.16
C LYS A 30 6.77 -0.50 0.76
N GLU A 31 7.98 -0.28 0.27
CA GLU A 31 8.34 -0.61 -1.11
C GLU A 31 8.37 -2.12 -1.36
N GLU A 32 8.93 -2.87 -0.40
CA GLU A 32 9.00 -4.33 -0.40
C GLU A 32 7.60 -4.98 -0.46
N GLU A 33 6.58 -4.30 0.08
CA GLU A 33 5.20 -4.77 0.05
C GLU A 33 4.53 -4.55 -1.31
N ILE A 34 5.10 -3.70 -2.18
CA ILE A 34 4.62 -3.42 -3.53
C ILE A 34 5.38 -4.22 -4.58
N ILE A 35 6.70 -4.35 -4.44
CA ILE A 35 7.56 -5.05 -5.40
C ILE A 35 7.06 -6.48 -5.62
N GLY A 36 6.97 -6.88 -6.90
CA GLY A 36 6.52 -8.19 -7.33
C GLY A 36 5.29 -8.16 -8.24
N LYS A 37 4.73 -9.35 -8.48
CA LYS A 37 3.61 -9.58 -9.40
C LYS A 37 2.27 -9.51 -8.69
N TRP A 38 1.31 -8.89 -9.36
CA TRP A 38 -0.05 -8.67 -8.87
C TRP A 38 -1.06 -9.05 -9.95
N VAL A 39 -2.05 -9.85 -9.59
CA VAL A 39 -3.13 -10.26 -10.48
C VAL A 39 -4.36 -9.41 -10.19
N ALA A 40 -4.86 -8.70 -11.19
CA ALA A 40 -6.16 -8.04 -11.11
C ALA A 40 -7.25 -9.09 -10.95
N ILE A 41 -8.10 -8.96 -9.94
CA ILE A 41 -9.17 -9.92 -9.64
C ILE A 41 -10.57 -9.31 -9.78
N LYS A 42 -10.69 -8.00 -9.59
CA LYS A 42 -11.97 -7.30 -9.61
C LYS A 42 -11.77 -5.85 -10.01
N LYS A 43 -12.62 -5.35 -10.90
CA LYS A 43 -12.83 -3.91 -11.09
C LYS A 43 -14.11 -3.48 -10.41
N THR A 44 -14.12 -2.29 -9.83
CA THR A 44 -15.30 -1.62 -9.30
C THR A 44 -15.58 -0.39 -10.15
N THR A 45 -16.78 -0.28 -10.71
CA THR A 45 -17.25 0.91 -11.43
C THR A 45 -18.52 1.43 -10.77
N MET A 46 -18.97 2.64 -11.13
CA MET A 46 -20.25 3.17 -10.61
C MET A 46 -21.46 2.26 -10.89
N GLY A 47 -21.38 1.38 -11.88
CA GLY A 47 -22.45 0.44 -12.25
C GLY A 47 -22.31 -0.96 -11.63
N GLY A 48 -21.31 -1.18 -10.78
CA GLY A 48 -21.06 -2.47 -10.11
C GLY A 48 -19.65 -3.03 -10.32
N GLY A 49 -19.39 -4.19 -9.70
CA GLY A 49 -18.11 -4.88 -9.78
C GLY A 49 -18.11 -5.98 -10.84
N ARG A 50 -16.99 -6.15 -11.57
CA ARG A 50 -16.79 -7.28 -12.49
C ARG A 50 -15.44 -7.93 -12.23
N GLU A 51 -15.39 -9.26 -12.30
CA GLU A 51 -14.13 -9.99 -12.31
C GLU A 51 -13.32 -9.70 -13.59
N ILE A 52 -12.02 -9.59 -13.43
CA ILE A 52 -11.06 -9.31 -14.50
C ILE A 52 -9.79 -10.13 -14.25
N GLY A 53 -8.93 -10.25 -15.26
CA GLY A 53 -7.71 -11.05 -15.15
C GLY A 53 -6.60 -10.47 -16.01
N PHE A 54 -5.70 -9.71 -15.40
CA PHE A 54 -4.43 -9.31 -15.98
C PHE A 54 -3.38 -9.18 -14.89
N VAL A 55 -2.10 -9.23 -15.27
CA VAL A 55 -0.99 -9.12 -14.32
C VAL A 55 -0.28 -7.79 -14.50
N ILE A 56 0.11 -7.19 -13.38
CA ILE A 56 1.06 -6.09 -13.33
C ILE A 56 2.26 -6.50 -12.49
N GLU A 57 3.42 -5.89 -12.74
CA GLU A 57 4.64 -6.17 -11.99
C GLU A 57 5.36 -4.87 -11.63
N PHE A 58 5.64 -4.69 -10.34
CA PHE A 58 6.44 -3.58 -9.81
C PHE A 58 7.87 -4.06 -9.57
N PHE A 59 8.84 -3.38 -10.17
CA PHE A 59 10.25 -3.75 -10.10
C PHE A 59 11.00 -2.89 -9.07
N PRO A 60 12.10 -3.40 -8.48
CA PRO A 60 12.93 -2.65 -7.54
C PRO A 60 13.50 -1.33 -8.10
N ASP A 61 13.70 -1.25 -9.42
CA ASP A 61 14.25 -0.09 -10.13
C ASP A 61 13.23 1.03 -10.38
N LYS A 62 12.05 0.97 -9.74
CA LYS A 62 10.94 1.90 -9.91
C LYS A 62 10.24 1.84 -11.26
N SER A 63 10.54 0.85 -12.09
CA SER A 63 9.72 0.55 -13.27
C SER A 63 8.50 -0.31 -12.90
N VAL A 64 7.42 -0.16 -13.67
CA VAL A 64 6.23 -1.00 -13.58
C VAL A 64 5.81 -1.46 -14.96
N SER A 65 5.39 -2.73 -15.07
CA SER A 65 4.81 -3.28 -16.30
C SER A 65 3.31 -3.47 -16.15
N LEU A 66 2.53 -2.84 -17.02
CA LEU A 66 1.08 -2.96 -17.13
C LEU A 66 0.71 -3.53 -18.51
N PRO A 67 -0.52 -4.07 -18.69
CA PRO A 67 -0.99 -4.46 -20.02
C PRO A 67 -1.00 -3.32 -21.05
N SER A 68 -1.19 -2.08 -20.59
CA SER A 68 -1.17 -0.88 -21.44
C SER A 68 0.22 -0.37 -21.79
N GLY A 69 1.28 -0.90 -21.16
CA GLY A 69 2.66 -0.46 -21.38
C GLY A 69 3.50 -0.42 -20.11
N LYS A 70 4.69 0.18 -20.21
CA LYS A 70 5.58 0.41 -19.08
C LYS A 70 5.37 1.80 -18.49
N GLY A 71 5.58 1.91 -17.19
CA GLY A 71 5.55 3.17 -16.47
C GLY A 71 6.58 3.22 -15.35
N ALA A 72 6.47 4.25 -14.51
CA ALA A 72 7.22 4.38 -13.28
C ALA A 72 6.29 4.27 -12.06
N TRP A 73 6.82 3.86 -10.92
CA TRP A 73 6.08 3.87 -9.66
C TRP A 73 6.89 4.47 -8.52
N SER A 74 6.18 5.04 -7.55
CA SER A 74 6.76 5.61 -6.33
C SER A 74 5.74 5.59 -5.19
N ILE A 75 6.18 5.87 -3.96
CA ILE A 75 5.30 6.14 -2.84
C ILE A 75 5.15 7.66 -2.71
N ALA A 76 3.92 8.16 -2.87
CA ALA A 76 3.62 9.57 -2.76
C ALA A 76 3.80 10.07 -1.32
N LYS A 77 3.88 11.39 -1.13
CA LYS A 77 4.05 12.03 0.19
C LYS A 77 2.93 11.67 1.18
N ASP A 78 1.74 11.38 0.67
CA ASP A 78 0.56 10.96 1.43
C ASP A 78 0.57 9.45 1.77
N GLY A 79 1.61 8.71 1.38
CA GLY A 79 1.77 7.28 1.64
C GLY A 79 1.07 6.37 0.62
N ARG A 80 0.42 6.91 -0.40
CA ARG A 80 -0.21 6.10 -1.46
C ARG A 80 0.81 5.63 -2.50
N LEU A 81 0.51 4.51 -3.14
CA LEU A 81 1.19 4.14 -4.37
C LEU A 81 0.84 5.16 -5.45
N GLN A 82 1.84 5.67 -6.14
CA GLN A 82 1.68 6.49 -7.35
C GLN A 82 2.27 5.71 -8.53
N VAL A 83 1.51 5.62 -9.61
CA VAL A 83 1.95 5.01 -10.87
C VAL A 83 1.83 6.05 -11.98
N ASP A 84 2.92 6.29 -12.70
CA ASP A 84 2.99 7.25 -13.79
C ASP A 84 3.19 6.53 -15.12
N MET A 85 2.25 6.72 -16.04
CA MET A 85 2.26 6.18 -17.41
C MET A 85 2.63 7.26 -18.45
N GLY A 86 3.16 8.40 -18.02
CA GLY A 86 3.58 9.54 -18.84
C GLY A 86 2.45 10.51 -19.18
N ASN A 87 1.27 10.02 -19.57
CA ASN A 87 0.09 10.84 -19.83
C ASN A 87 -0.96 10.78 -18.71
N THR A 88 -0.77 9.85 -17.76
CA THR A 88 -1.76 9.51 -16.74
C THR A 88 -1.06 9.11 -15.46
N THR A 89 -1.50 9.68 -14.35
CA THR A 89 -1.07 9.28 -13.01
C THR A 89 -2.20 8.56 -12.31
N MET A 90 -1.92 7.36 -11.80
CA MET A 90 -2.83 6.55 -11.01
C MET A 90 -2.37 6.52 -9.55
N PHE A 91 -3.33 6.43 -8.63
CA PHE A 91 -3.06 6.30 -7.21
C PHE A 91 -3.67 5.02 -6.66
N GLY A 92 -2.97 4.38 -5.73
CA GLY A 92 -3.44 3.18 -5.07
C GLY A 92 -3.09 3.07 -3.60
N THR A 93 -3.76 2.15 -2.94
CA THR A 93 -3.55 1.78 -1.54
C THR A 93 -3.30 0.29 -1.43
N LEU A 94 -2.59 -0.12 -0.38
CA LEU A 94 -2.38 -1.52 -0.04
C LEU A 94 -2.96 -1.76 1.35
N GLU A 95 -3.95 -2.65 1.42
CA GLU A 95 -4.62 -3.01 2.67
C GLU A 95 -4.83 -4.53 2.66
N ASP A 96 -4.53 -5.23 3.75
CA ASP A 96 -4.72 -6.69 3.87
C ASP A 96 -4.20 -7.51 2.68
N SER A 97 -3.00 -7.16 2.19
CA SER A 97 -2.38 -7.78 0.99
C SER A 97 -3.20 -7.64 -0.31
N ARG A 98 -4.11 -6.66 -0.36
CA ARG A 98 -4.87 -6.27 -1.55
C ARG A 98 -4.43 -4.89 -2.00
N LEU A 99 -3.86 -4.85 -3.19
CA LEU A 99 -3.51 -3.61 -3.84
C LEU A 99 -4.75 -3.09 -4.57
N THR A 100 -5.16 -1.86 -4.28
CA THR A 100 -6.29 -1.21 -4.94
C THR A 100 -5.76 0.01 -5.67
N ILE A 101 -5.92 0.07 -6.99
CA ILE A 101 -5.45 1.19 -7.81
C ILE A 101 -6.64 1.80 -8.53
N ASN A 102 -6.76 3.13 -8.51
CA ASN A 102 -7.73 3.85 -9.31
C ASN A 102 -7.27 3.87 -10.77
N TYR A 103 -7.98 3.16 -11.64
CA TYR A 103 -7.74 3.08 -13.08
C TYR A 103 -8.72 4.00 -13.81
N PRO A 104 -8.24 5.10 -14.44
CA PRO A 104 -9.09 6.02 -15.20
C PRO A 104 -9.90 5.33 -16.30
N ASP A 105 -9.29 4.36 -17.00
CA ASP A 105 -9.94 3.59 -18.08
C ASP A 105 -11.18 2.81 -17.61
N TYR A 106 -11.19 2.38 -16.35
CA TYR A 106 -12.32 1.67 -15.77
C TYR A 106 -13.30 2.58 -15.04
N ARG A 107 -13.04 3.89 -14.98
CA ARG A 107 -13.81 4.86 -14.20
C ARG A 107 -14.05 4.37 -12.76
N GLY A 108 -12.99 3.80 -12.16
CA GLY A 108 -13.05 3.25 -10.82
C GLY A 108 -11.79 2.45 -10.46
N ALA A 109 -11.87 1.71 -9.36
CA ALA A 109 -10.72 0.99 -8.83
C ALA A 109 -10.59 -0.44 -9.39
N VAL A 110 -9.35 -0.90 -9.48
CA VAL A 110 -9.00 -2.30 -9.71
C VAL A 110 -8.34 -2.84 -8.45
N ILE A 111 -8.85 -3.97 -7.99
CA ILE A 111 -8.32 -4.72 -6.86
C ILE A 111 -7.45 -5.84 -7.40
N PHE A 112 -6.26 -5.94 -6.83
CA PHE A 112 -5.25 -6.92 -7.15
C PHE A 112 -4.94 -7.79 -5.93
N LYS A 113 -4.55 -9.03 -6.21
CA LYS A 113 -3.97 -9.96 -5.24
C LYS A 113 -2.54 -10.26 -5.64
N ARG A 114 -1.65 -10.39 -4.65
CA ARG A 114 -0.27 -10.84 -4.88
C ARG A 114 -0.26 -12.22 -5.55
N LYS A 115 0.55 -12.37 -6.60
CA LYS A 115 0.69 -13.61 -7.37
C LYS A 115 1.70 -14.55 -6.73
#